data_AF-A0ABC8L7P9-F1
#
_entry.id   AF-A0ABC8L7P9-F1
#
_cell.length_a   1.000
_cell.length_b   1.000
_cell.length_c   1.000
_cell.angle_alpha   90.00
_cell.angle_beta   90.00
_cell.angle_gamma   90.00
#
_symmetry.space_group_name_H-M   'P 1'
#
loop_
_entity.id
_entity.type
_entity.pdbx_description
1 polymer ?
#
loop_
_entity_poly.entity_id
_entity_poly.type
_entity_poly.pdbx_seq_one_letter_code
_entity_poly.pdbx_strand_id
1 'polypeptide(L)'
;MTTSLSSDVPVGYFSWAEYDIMAPVQPKTEKALAAAFISNCIAQNFRLQALEALMEANVTIDSYGTCHRNRDERVEKVEALKRYKFSLAFENTNEEDYVTEKLFQSLVAGSVPVVVGAPNIQEFAPSPDSVLHIKQMTDVETVAKRMKYLADNPDAYNKMLRWKQEGPSDSFKALVDMAAVHSSCRLCIFVATRIHEQEEKSSEFKKRPCKCTRGSETVFHLFVRERGTFDMESIFLSDGNLTLEALESAVLTKFKSLRHVPIWKKERPESLRGDGMLRVHAIYPLGLTQRQALYNFKFERNSSLSSHIQRNPCPKFEVVFV
;
A
#
# COMPACT_ATOMS: atom_id res chain seq x y z
N MET A 1 6.91 15.43 -6.25
CA MET A 1 6.75 14.28 -5.33
C MET A 1 5.73 14.68 -4.27
N THR A 2 4.63 13.94 -4.15
CA THR A 2 3.59 14.17 -3.13
C THR A 2 3.20 12.83 -2.51
N THR A 3 2.37 12.81 -1.46
CA THR A 3 1.82 11.56 -0.92
C THR A 3 0.79 10.90 -1.84
N SER A 4 0.24 11.64 -2.80
CA SER A 4 -0.76 11.11 -3.73
C SER A 4 -0.19 9.97 -4.57
N LEU A 5 -0.81 8.79 -4.48
CA LEU A 5 -0.49 7.61 -5.26
C LEU A 5 -0.80 7.80 -6.75
N SER A 6 -1.54 8.86 -7.10
CA SER A 6 -1.78 9.33 -8.47
C SER A 6 -0.65 10.21 -9.03
N SER A 7 0.36 10.57 -8.23
CA SER A 7 1.56 11.24 -8.74
C SER A 7 2.42 10.27 -9.57
N ASP A 8 3.21 10.78 -10.50
CA ASP A 8 4.20 9.98 -11.24
C ASP A 8 5.20 9.29 -10.30
N VAL A 9 5.60 10.01 -9.24
CA VAL A 9 6.50 9.50 -8.19
C VAL A 9 5.91 9.85 -6.81
N PRO A 10 5.10 8.95 -6.22
CA PRO A 10 4.54 9.15 -4.89
C PRO A 10 5.61 8.97 -3.80
N VAL A 11 5.48 9.69 -2.69
CA VAL A 11 6.33 9.58 -1.50
C VAL A 11 5.44 9.36 -0.29
N GLY A 12 5.36 8.11 0.15
CA GLY A 12 4.59 7.71 1.33
C GLY A 12 5.39 7.85 2.63
N TYR A 13 4.69 7.84 3.76
CA TYR A 13 5.27 7.82 5.11
C TYR A 13 5.36 6.40 5.67
N PHE A 14 5.74 5.45 4.83
CA PHE A 14 5.78 4.03 5.17
C PHE A 14 6.98 3.35 4.51
N SER A 15 7.60 2.45 5.25
CA SER A 15 8.69 1.59 4.78
C SER A 15 8.91 0.45 5.78
N TRP A 16 9.23 -0.74 5.27
CA TRP A 16 9.68 -1.85 6.12
C TRP A 16 11.00 -1.55 6.85
N ALA A 17 11.82 -0.67 6.29
CA ALA A 17 13.11 -0.28 6.86
C ALA A 17 12.97 0.71 8.03
N GLU A 18 11.94 1.58 7.97
CA GLU A 18 11.73 2.65 8.96
C GLU A 18 10.78 2.23 10.08
N TYR A 19 9.80 1.37 9.77
CA TYR A 19 8.75 0.97 10.70
C TYR A 19 8.78 -0.54 10.91
N ASP A 20 9.01 -0.96 12.16
CA ASP A 20 8.81 -2.36 12.57
C ASP A 20 7.31 -2.69 12.69
N ILE A 21 6.62 -2.69 11.55
CA ILE A 21 5.17 -2.90 11.45
C ILE A 21 4.79 -4.30 11.96
N MET A 22 5.72 -5.25 11.98
CA MET A 22 5.50 -6.61 12.48
C MET A 22 5.97 -6.81 13.93
N ALA A 23 6.35 -5.73 14.63
CA ALA A 23 6.71 -5.79 16.05
C ALA A 23 5.63 -6.51 16.88
N PRO A 24 6.01 -7.39 17.81
CA PRO A 24 5.07 -8.11 18.66
C PRO A 24 4.18 -7.17 19.48
N VAL A 25 2.89 -7.50 19.54
CA VAL A 25 1.91 -6.75 20.33
C VAL A 25 2.24 -6.88 21.82
N GLN A 26 2.36 -5.74 22.50
CA GLN A 26 2.58 -5.68 23.94
C GLN A 26 1.26 -5.67 24.71
N PRO A 27 1.24 -6.11 25.99
CA PRO A 27 0.08 -5.97 26.86
C PRO A 27 -0.38 -4.51 26.97
N LYS A 28 -1.70 -4.31 26.89
CA LYS A 28 -2.31 -2.97 27.01
C LYS A 28 -2.55 -2.66 28.49
N THR A 29 -1.73 -1.78 29.06
CA THR A 29 -1.70 -1.53 30.52
C THR A 29 -2.37 -0.22 30.94
N GLU A 30 -2.63 0.68 30.00
CA GLU A 30 -3.25 1.98 30.30
C GLU A 30 -4.76 1.82 30.55
N LYS A 31 -5.30 2.58 31.50
CA LYS A 31 -6.73 2.57 31.85
C LYS A 31 -7.58 3.29 30.81
N ALA A 32 -7.05 4.39 30.26
CA ALA A 32 -7.71 5.08 29.16
C ALA A 32 -7.72 4.20 27.91
N LEU A 33 -8.83 4.23 27.17
CA LEU A 33 -8.99 3.38 25.99
C LEU A 33 -8.05 3.77 24.86
N ALA A 34 -7.85 5.08 24.66
CA ALA A 34 -7.05 5.60 23.56
C ALA A 34 -6.04 6.65 24.01
N ALA A 35 -5.02 6.86 23.18
CA ALA A 35 -4.11 7.98 23.30
C ALA A 35 -4.11 8.86 22.05
N ALA A 36 -3.92 10.16 22.26
CA ALA A 36 -3.84 11.18 21.21
C ALA A 36 -2.53 11.97 21.31
N PHE A 37 -1.88 12.18 20.16
CA PHE A 37 -0.65 12.97 20.04
C PHE A 37 -0.85 14.04 18.97
N ILE A 38 -1.71 15.02 19.27
CA ILE A 38 -2.11 16.09 18.34
C ILE A 38 -1.53 17.41 18.83
N SER A 39 -0.59 17.98 18.07
CA SER A 39 0.06 19.26 18.44
C SER A 39 -0.28 20.44 17.54
N ASN A 40 -1.00 20.21 16.44
CA ASN A 40 -1.52 21.27 15.58
C ASN A 40 -3.02 21.45 15.86
N CYS A 41 -3.41 22.51 16.56
CA CYS A 41 -4.82 22.69 16.92
C CYS A 41 -5.64 23.44 15.86
N ILE A 42 -5.00 23.81 14.74
CA ILE A 42 -5.59 24.61 13.66
C ILE A 42 -5.67 23.73 12.39
N ALA A 43 -6.23 22.53 12.53
CA ALA A 43 -6.45 21.64 11.40
C ALA A 43 -7.66 22.11 10.55
N GLN A 44 -7.61 21.86 9.25
CA GLN A 44 -8.67 22.26 8.31
C GLN A 44 -9.77 21.18 8.16
N ASN A 45 -9.88 20.27 9.14
CA ASN A 45 -10.88 19.20 9.17
C ASN A 45 -11.55 19.10 10.54
N PHE A 46 -12.45 18.11 10.69
CA PHE A 46 -13.26 17.92 11.89
C PHE A 46 -12.57 17.12 13.01
N ARG A 47 -11.25 16.95 12.98
CA ARG A 47 -10.58 15.99 13.87
C ARG A 47 -10.65 16.35 15.36
N LEU A 48 -10.67 17.64 15.70
CA LEU A 48 -10.76 18.08 17.09
C LEU A 48 -12.20 17.92 17.59
N GLN A 49 -13.18 18.23 16.76
CA GLN A 49 -14.59 17.95 17.06
C GLN A 49 -14.83 16.44 17.23
N ALA A 50 -14.18 15.59 16.41
CA ALA A 50 -14.25 14.15 16.58
C ALA A 50 -13.61 13.68 17.90
N LEU A 51 -12.47 14.27 18.28
CA LEU A 51 -11.82 13.99 19.58
C LEU A 51 -12.75 14.35 20.74
N GLU A 52 -13.31 15.57 20.74
CA GLU A 52 -14.25 16.05 21.75
C GLU A 52 -15.49 15.15 21.81
N ALA A 53 -16.11 14.86 20.67
CA ALA A 53 -17.31 14.02 20.60
C ALA A 53 -17.04 12.56 21.04
N LEU A 54 -15.84 12.01 20.82
CA LEU A 54 -15.46 10.71 21.39
C LEU A 54 -15.40 10.77 22.93
N MET A 55 -14.83 11.85 23.48
CA MET A 55 -14.78 12.05 24.94
C MET A 55 -16.18 12.23 25.53
N GLU A 56 -17.06 13.01 24.88
CA GLU A 56 -18.47 13.18 25.25
C GLU A 56 -19.25 11.86 25.18
N ALA A 57 -18.94 10.99 24.22
CA ALA A 57 -19.46 9.62 24.12
C ALA A 57 -18.87 8.65 25.16
N ASN A 58 -18.17 9.17 26.16
CA ASN A 58 -17.57 8.46 27.28
C ASN A 58 -16.46 7.47 26.86
N VAL A 59 -15.68 7.82 25.82
CA VAL A 59 -14.40 7.16 25.51
C VAL A 59 -13.30 7.87 26.28
N THR A 60 -12.62 7.17 27.18
CA THR A 60 -11.49 7.73 27.93
C THR A 60 -10.27 7.87 27.03
N ILE A 61 -9.77 9.10 26.89
CA ILE A 61 -8.68 9.43 25.97
C ILE A 61 -7.63 10.24 26.72
N ASP A 62 -6.39 9.78 26.69
CA ASP A 62 -5.24 10.54 27.15
C ASP A 62 -4.61 11.30 25.98
N SER A 63 -4.65 12.62 26.02
CA SER A 63 -4.00 13.49 25.04
C SER A 63 -2.69 14.05 25.61
N TYR A 64 -1.59 13.67 24.95
CA TYR A 64 -0.23 14.12 25.25
C TYR A 64 0.19 15.32 24.40
N GLY A 65 -0.48 15.52 23.25
CA GLY A 65 -0.20 16.63 22.35
C GLY A 65 -0.62 17.98 22.93
N THR A 66 -0.28 19.08 22.28
CA THR A 66 -0.67 20.42 22.77
C THR A 66 -2.20 20.64 22.73
N CYS A 67 -2.92 19.92 21.88
CA CYS A 67 -4.38 20.00 21.80
C CYS A 67 -5.04 19.06 22.82
N HIS A 68 -5.96 19.59 23.63
CA HIS A 68 -6.65 18.84 24.71
C HIS A 68 -5.70 18.15 25.71
N ARG A 69 -4.50 18.70 25.95
CA ARG A 69 -3.42 18.15 26.79
C ARG A 69 -3.86 17.82 28.23
N ASN A 70 -4.55 16.71 28.42
CA ASN A 70 -5.06 16.26 29.71
C ASN A 70 -4.10 15.28 30.41
N ARG A 71 -3.05 14.84 29.72
CA ARG A 71 -1.95 14.06 30.27
C ARG A 71 -0.62 14.77 30.03
N ASP A 72 -0.11 15.41 31.08
CA ASP A 72 1.13 16.20 31.03
C ASP A 72 2.36 15.35 31.39
N GLU A 73 2.67 14.40 30.52
CA GLU A 73 3.82 13.49 30.68
C GLU A 73 4.67 13.52 29.40
N ARG A 74 5.99 13.66 29.54
CA ARG A 74 6.91 13.60 28.40
C ARG A 74 7.27 12.14 28.12
N VAL A 75 6.65 11.57 27.09
CA VAL A 75 6.83 10.17 26.68
C VAL A 75 7.35 10.08 25.25
N GLU A 76 8.04 8.99 24.93
CA GLU A 76 8.23 8.58 23.53
C GLU A 76 6.87 8.05 23.01
N LYS A 77 6.45 8.53 21.84
CA LYS A 77 5.11 8.34 21.30
C LYS A 77 4.80 6.87 21.04
N VAL A 78 5.65 6.14 20.33
CA VAL A 78 5.39 4.74 19.96
C VAL A 78 5.39 3.85 21.21
N GLU A 79 6.34 4.06 22.13
CA GLU A 79 6.40 3.35 23.42
C GLU A 79 5.18 3.62 24.31
N ALA A 80 4.64 4.84 24.28
CA ALA A 80 3.37 5.13 24.93
C ALA A 80 2.21 4.38 24.26
N LEU A 81 2.08 4.49 22.93
CA LEU A 81 1.01 3.85 22.16
C LEU A 81 0.97 2.33 22.34
N LYS A 82 2.11 1.67 22.59
CA LYS A 82 2.17 0.22 22.86
C LYS A 82 1.28 -0.20 24.04
N ARG A 83 1.06 0.70 25.01
CA ARG A 83 0.27 0.42 26.21
C ARG A 83 -1.23 0.71 26.07
N TYR A 84 -1.65 1.36 24.97
CA TYR A 84 -3.06 1.67 24.71
C TYR A 84 -3.70 0.67 23.74
N LYS A 85 -5.00 0.43 23.92
CA LYS A 85 -5.80 -0.37 22.98
C LYS A 85 -5.96 0.35 21.65
N PHE A 86 -6.22 1.66 21.71
CA PHE A 86 -6.47 2.49 20.53
C PHE A 86 -5.47 3.66 20.43
N SER A 87 -5.19 4.06 19.20
CA SER A 87 -4.35 5.22 18.88
C SER A 87 -5.14 6.16 17.97
N LEU A 88 -5.28 7.43 18.34
CA LEU A 88 -5.96 8.41 17.49
C LEU A 88 -5.00 8.91 16.40
N ALA A 89 -5.06 8.26 15.24
CA ALA A 89 -4.26 8.57 14.06
C ALA A 89 -4.97 9.62 13.19
N PHE A 90 -5.19 10.80 13.77
CA PHE A 90 -5.96 11.88 13.13
C PHE A 90 -5.07 12.80 12.28
N GLU A 91 -5.31 12.83 10.97
CA GLU A 91 -4.64 13.72 10.04
C GLU A 91 -5.16 15.15 10.09
N ASN A 92 -4.39 16.09 9.55
CA ASN A 92 -4.74 17.51 9.53
C ASN A 92 -5.77 17.88 8.44
N THR A 93 -5.90 17.03 7.41
CA THR A 93 -6.79 17.19 6.26
C THR A 93 -7.34 15.83 5.85
N ASN A 94 -8.44 15.83 5.09
CA ASN A 94 -9.11 14.61 4.62
C ASN A 94 -8.86 14.40 3.12
N GLU A 95 -7.60 14.40 2.71
CA GLU A 95 -7.19 14.25 1.31
C GLU A 95 -6.98 12.78 0.94
N GLU A 96 -7.34 12.40 -0.29
CA GLU A 96 -7.03 11.06 -0.81
C GLU A 96 -5.52 10.81 -0.71
N ASP A 97 -5.14 9.62 -0.25
CA ASP A 97 -3.75 9.18 -0.07
C ASP A 97 -2.92 9.95 0.95
N TYR A 98 -3.50 10.94 1.64
CA TYR A 98 -2.80 11.62 2.72
C TYR A 98 -2.81 10.77 3.99
N VAL A 99 -1.90 9.81 4.03
CA VAL A 99 -1.67 8.90 5.16
C VAL A 99 -0.22 9.05 5.61
N THR A 100 -0.04 9.52 6.85
CA THR A 100 1.28 9.86 7.39
C THR A 100 1.77 8.83 8.42
N GLU A 101 2.84 9.17 9.14
CA GLU A 101 3.42 8.35 10.20
C GLU A 101 2.40 7.92 11.26
N LYS A 102 1.30 8.67 11.44
CA LYS A 102 0.30 8.42 12.49
C LYS A 102 -0.34 7.04 12.38
N LEU A 103 -0.69 6.62 11.16
CA LEU A 103 -1.22 5.28 10.93
C LEU A 103 -0.15 4.23 11.23
N PHE A 104 1.02 4.35 10.60
CA PHE A 104 2.07 3.34 10.67
C PHE A 104 2.66 3.20 12.08
N GLN A 105 2.84 4.29 12.83
CA GLN A 105 3.23 4.25 14.25
C GLN A 105 2.21 3.52 15.12
N SER A 106 0.92 3.65 14.81
CA SER A 106 -0.14 2.89 15.50
C SER A 106 -0.01 1.40 15.21
N LEU A 107 0.24 1.03 13.95
CA LEU A 107 0.48 -0.35 13.53
C LEU A 107 1.73 -0.93 14.21
N VAL A 108 2.86 -0.21 14.23
CA VAL A 108 4.09 -0.60 14.94
C VAL A 108 3.79 -0.88 16.41
N ALA A 109 3.09 0.04 17.08
CA ALA A 109 2.71 -0.11 18.49
C ALA A 109 1.74 -1.27 18.78
N GLY A 110 1.18 -1.90 17.74
CA GLY A 110 0.11 -2.90 17.90
C GLY A 110 -1.11 -2.29 18.59
N SER A 111 -1.36 -1.00 18.35
CA SER A 111 -2.53 -0.28 18.86
C SER A 111 -3.48 -0.04 17.70
N VAL A 112 -4.77 -0.31 17.89
CA VAL A 112 -5.75 -0.22 16.80
C VAL A 112 -5.94 1.25 16.43
N PRO A 113 -5.60 1.68 15.20
CA PRO A 113 -5.76 3.07 14.81
C PRO A 113 -7.23 3.44 14.67
N VAL A 114 -7.59 4.58 15.25
CA VAL A 114 -8.84 5.30 14.98
C VAL A 114 -8.46 6.49 14.12
N VAL A 115 -9.05 6.59 12.93
CA VAL A 115 -8.60 7.50 11.87
C VAL A 115 -9.66 8.55 11.57
N VAL A 116 -9.21 9.79 11.47
CA VAL A 116 -9.85 10.89 10.74
C VAL A 116 -8.80 11.34 9.71
N GLY A 117 -9.11 11.29 8.42
CA GLY A 117 -8.12 11.58 7.38
C GLY A 117 -8.56 11.11 6.00
N ALA A 118 -7.65 10.43 5.28
CA ALA A 118 -7.87 9.99 3.91
C ALA A 118 -9.16 9.17 3.75
N PRO A 119 -10.09 9.55 2.83
CA PRO A 119 -11.35 8.83 2.63
C PRO A 119 -11.17 7.35 2.24
N ASN A 120 -10.03 7.02 1.63
CA ASN A 120 -9.63 5.70 1.18
C ASN A 120 -8.67 4.96 2.15
N ILE A 121 -8.67 5.32 3.44
CA ILE A 121 -7.76 4.74 4.45
C ILE A 121 -7.73 3.20 4.48
N GLN A 122 -8.82 2.54 4.07
CA GLN A 122 -8.89 1.08 4.03
C GLN A 122 -7.88 0.45 3.06
N GLU A 123 -7.44 1.17 2.03
CA GLU A 123 -6.37 0.73 1.11
C GLU A 123 -4.98 0.72 1.80
N PHE A 124 -4.83 1.45 2.91
CA PHE A 124 -3.61 1.52 3.71
C PHE A 124 -3.67 0.61 4.95
N ALA A 125 -4.78 -0.09 5.16
CA ALA A 125 -4.98 -0.98 6.29
C ALA A 125 -4.34 -2.36 6.03
N PRO A 126 -3.64 -2.97 7.01
CA PRO A 126 -3.07 -4.30 6.84
C PRO A 126 -4.14 -5.40 6.66
N SER A 127 -5.34 -5.19 7.20
CA SER A 127 -6.53 -6.01 6.94
C SER A 127 -7.82 -5.19 7.07
N PRO A 128 -8.96 -5.65 6.50
CA PRO A 128 -10.21 -4.86 6.49
C PRO A 128 -10.74 -4.45 7.87
N ASP A 129 -10.51 -5.29 8.88
CA ASP A 129 -10.97 -5.08 10.25
C ASP A 129 -9.88 -4.42 11.14
N SER A 130 -8.77 -3.93 10.59
CA SER A 130 -7.62 -3.46 11.41
C SER A 130 -7.66 -1.98 11.80
N VAL A 131 -8.58 -1.19 11.24
CA VAL A 131 -8.70 0.26 11.49
C VAL A 131 -10.14 0.65 11.79
N LEU A 132 -10.34 1.65 12.64
CA LEU A 132 -11.64 2.29 12.84
C LEU A 132 -11.63 3.65 12.14
N HIS A 133 -12.51 3.86 11.17
CA HIS A 133 -12.53 5.10 10.38
C HIS A 133 -13.74 5.96 10.76
N ILE A 134 -13.48 7.20 11.18
CA ILE A 134 -14.48 8.24 11.35
C ILE A 134 -14.43 9.10 10.08
N LYS A 135 -15.30 8.81 9.12
CA LYS A 135 -15.33 9.50 7.82
C LYS A 135 -16.03 10.86 7.93
N GLN A 136 -17.00 10.95 8.83
CA GLN A 136 -17.79 12.14 9.10
C GLN A 136 -18.25 12.15 10.56
N MET A 137 -18.70 13.32 11.05
CA MET A 137 -19.09 13.49 12.47
C MET A 137 -20.20 12.53 12.93
N THR A 138 -21.10 12.11 12.04
CA THR A 138 -22.17 11.17 12.41
C THR A 138 -21.66 9.74 12.67
N ASP A 139 -20.42 9.43 12.30
CA ASP A 139 -19.81 8.12 12.59
C ASP A 139 -19.29 8.00 14.02
N VAL A 140 -19.04 9.13 14.70
CA VAL A 140 -18.35 9.17 16.00
C VAL A 140 -19.04 8.30 17.04
N GLU A 141 -20.36 8.39 17.17
CA GLU A 141 -21.12 7.59 18.13
C GLU A 141 -21.02 6.08 17.86
N THR A 142 -21.06 5.70 16.57
CA THR A 142 -20.93 4.30 16.16
C THR A 142 -19.51 3.78 16.43
N VAL A 143 -18.49 4.60 16.15
CA VAL A 143 -17.09 4.27 16.43
C VAL A 143 -16.83 4.20 17.93
N ALA A 144 -17.36 5.12 18.73
CA ALA A 144 -17.27 5.10 20.19
C ALA A 144 -17.88 3.81 20.77
N LYS A 145 -19.07 3.42 20.30
CA LYS A 145 -19.69 2.13 20.67
C LYS A 145 -18.81 0.95 20.30
N ARG A 146 -18.21 0.98 19.10
CA ARG A 146 -17.31 -0.08 18.64
C ARG A 146 -16.04 -0.15 19.49
N MET A 147 -15.43 0.98 19.84
CA MET A 147 -14.26 1.05 20.72
C MET A 147 -14.55 0.45 22.10
N LYS A 148 -15.68 0.81 22.71
CA LYS A 148 -16.12 0.26 24.01
C LYS A 148 -16.36 -1.25 23.93
N TYR A 149 -17.10 -1.70 22.92
CA TYR A 149 -17.31 -3.13 22.68
C TYR A 149 -15.99 -3.90 22.56
N LEU A 150 -15.06 -3.42 21.74
CA LEU A 150 -13.74 -4.04 21.57
C LEU A 150 -12.90 -4.00 22.86
N ALA A 151 -13.00 -2.92 23.64
CA ALA A 151 -12.31 -2.84 24.93
C ALA A 151 -12.75 -3.94 25.89
N ASP A 152 -14.05 -4.24 25.92
CA ASP A 152 -14.68 -5.24 26.80
C ASP A 152 -14.63 -6.67 26.25
N ASN A 153 -14.28 -6.86 24.97
CA ASN A 153 -14.27 -8.16 24.29
C ASN A 153 -12.86 -8.47 23.75
N PRO A 154 -11.99 -9.12 24.54
CA PRO A 154 -10.60 -9.41 24.14
C PRO A 154 -10.47 -10.16 22.81
N ASP A 155 -11.34 -11.13 22.53
CA ASP A 155 -11.29 -11.89 21.27
C ASP A 155 -11.61 -11.01 20.05
N ALA A 156 -12.59 -10.11 20.19
CA ALA A 156 -12.94 -9.18 19.13
C ALA A 156 -11.84 -8.14 18.90
N TYR A 157 -11.18 -7.67 19.97
CA TYR A 157 -10.01 -6.80 19.87
C TYR A 157 -8.82 -7.50 19.21
N ASN A 158 -8.50 -8.72 19.66
CA ASN A 158 -7.40 -9.52 19.11
C ASN A 158 -7.63 -9.83 17.62
N LYS A 159 -8.88 -9.98 17.18
CA LYS A 159 -9.20 -10.12 15.74
C LYS A 159 -8.70 -8.92 14.91
N MET A 160 -8.78 -7.68 15.44
CA MET A 160 -8.28 -6.49 14.72
C MET A 160 -6.76 -6.49 14.52
N LEU A 161 -6.03 -7.18 15.40
CA LEU A 161 -4.56 -7.27 15.38
C LEU A 161 -4.05 -8.61 14.85
N ARG A 162 -4.94 -9.51 14.41
CA ARG A 162 -4.60 -10.88 13.97
C ARG A 162 -3.56 -10.91 12.84
N TRP A 163 -3.59 -9.89 11.97
CA TRP A 163 -2.61 -9.69 10.89
C TRP A 163 -1.16 -9.60 11.39
N LYS A 164 -0.91 -9.26 12.67
CA LYS A 164 0.44 -9.29 13.28
C LYS A 164 1.03 -10.70 13.37
N GLN A 165 0.18 -11.72 13.41
CA GLN A 165 0.59 -13.12 13.49
C GLN A 165 0.46 -13.81 12.13
N GLU A 166 -0.67 -13.58 11.43
CA GLU A 166 -0.96 -14.22 10.14
C GLU A 166 -0.27 -13.55 8.95
N GLY A 167 0.19 -12.31 9.14
CA GLY A 167 0.68 -11.43 8.08
C GLY A 167 -0.42 -10.50 7.54
N PRO A 168 -0.03 -9.33 6.99
CA PRO A 168 -0.96 -8.42 6.35
C PRO A 168 -1.36 -8.91 4.95
N SER A 169 -2.40 -8.30 4.39
CA SER A 169 -2.86 -8.58 3.03
C SER A 169 -1.78 -8.35 1.97
N ASP A 170 -1.90 -9.04 0.83
CA ASP A 170 -1.00 -8.86 -0.32
C ASP A 170 -1.04 -7.42 -0.86
N SER A 171 -2.21 -6.77 -0.86
CA SER A 171 -2.35 -5.36 -1.24
C SER A 171 -1.57 -4.44 -0.31
N PHE A 172 -1.61 -4.67 1.00
CA PHE A 172 -0.81 -3.90 1.96
C PHE A 172 0.69 -4.13 1.76
N LYS A 173 1.12 -5.39 1.52
CA LYS A 173 2.52 -5.68 1.21
C LYS A 173 2.96 -4.92 -0.04
N ALA A 174 2.22 -5.06 -1.14
CA ALA A 174 2.49 -4.38 -2.40
C ALA A 174 2.57 -2.85 -2.27
N LEU A 175 1.74 -2.26 -1.40
CA LEU A 175 1.81 -0.84 -1.08
C LEU A 175 3.14 -0.49 -0.38
N VAL A 176 3.47 -1.17 0.73
CA VAL A 176 4.65 -0.85 1.53
C VAL A 176 5.96 -1.17 0.79
N ASP A 177 5.96 -2.22 -0.03
CA ASP A 177 7.10 -2.63 -0.86
C ASP A 177 7.52 -1.56 -1.88
N MET A 178 6.62 -0.63 -2.23
CA MET A 178 6.98 0.51 -3.08
C MET A 178 8.14 1.32 -2.47
N ALA A 179 8.23 1.38 -1.13
CA ALA A 179 9.30 2.08 -0.43
C ALA A 179 10.63 1.33 -0.43
N ALA A 180 10.67 0.06 -0.87
CA ALA A 180 11.91 -0.69 -1.02
C ALA A 180 12.85 -0.06 -2.06
N VAL A 181 12.31 0.73 -2.98
CA VAL A 181 13.08 1.57 -3.90
C VAL A 181 12.87 3.03 -3.53
N HIS A 182 13.95 3.69 -3.12
CA HIS A 182 13.93 5.08 -2.71
C HIS A 182 13.32 5.98 -3.80
N SER A 183 12.62 7.05 -3.39
CA SER A 183 11.87 7.93 -4.30
C SER A 183 12.74 8.55 -5.40
N SER A 184 14.01 8.87 -5.11
CA SER A 184 14.97 9.35 -6.10
C SER A 184 15.25 8.31 -7.20
N CYS A 185 15.42 7.03 -6.84
CA CYS A 185 15.62 5.96 -7.81
C CYS A 185 14.35 5.73 -8.66
N ARG A 186 13.16 5.79 -8.04
CA ARG A 186 11.89 5.71 -8.77
C ARG A 186 11.71 6.88 -9.75
N LEU A 187 12.17 8.08 -9.38
CA LEU A 187 12.22 9.22 -10.29
C LEU A 187 13.17 8.98 -11.47
N CYS A 188 14.38 8.46 -11.24
CA CYS A 188 15.29 8.09 -12.32
C CYS A 188 14.67 7.06 -13.28
N ILE A 189 14.03 6.02 -12.73
CA ILE A 189 13.33 5.00 -13.53
C ILE A 189 12.21 5.63 -14.35
N PHE A 190 11.40 6.52 -13.75
CA PHE A 190 10.34 7.23 -14.45
C PHE A 190 10.89 8.07 -15.61
N VAL A 191 11.88 8.93 -15.35
CA VAL A 191 12.48 9.81 -16.38
C VAL A 191 13.08 8.99 -17.51
N ALA A 192 13.87 7.96 -17.19
CA ALA A 192 14.47 7.12 -18.21
C ALA A 192 13.43 6.35 -19.03
N THR A 193 12.35 5.89 -18.39
CA THR A 193 11.21 5.28 -19.08
C THR A 193 10.62 6.25 -20.10
N ARG A 194 10.40 7.52 -19.71
CA ARG A 194 9.88 8.57 -20.63
C ARG A 194 10.83 8.87 -21.78
N ILE A 195 12.14 8.91 -21.52
CA ILE A 195 13.16 9.12 -22.55
C ILE A 195 13.12 7.96 -23.56
N HIS A 196 13.14 6.70 -23.10
CA HIS A 196 13.03 5.54 -23.98
C HIS A 196 11.73 5.54 -24.81
N GLU A 197 10.58 5.90 -24.21
CA GLU A 197 9.32 6.04 -24.95
C GLU A 197 9.36 7.12 -26.04
N GLN A 198 10.14 8.19 -25.84
CA GLN A 198 10.34 9.24 -26.85
C GLN A 198 11.27 8.77 -27.95
N GLU A 199 12.39 8.12 -27.59
CA GLU A 199 13.35 7.56 -28.55
C GLU A 199 12.67 6.53 -29.47
N GLU A 200 11.85 5.62 -28.93
CA GLU A 200 11.13 4.61 -29.71
C GLU A 200 10.13 5.18 -30.73
N LYS A 201 9.67 6.42 -30.50
CA LYS A 201 8.80 7.15 -31.44
C LYS A 201 9.59 7.85 -32.54
N SER A 202 10.89 8.07 -32.36
CA SER A 202 11.77 8.69 -33.35
C SER A 202 11.88 7.84 -34.61
N SER A 203 12.01 8.49 -35.77
CA SER A 203 12.29 7.82 -37.04
C SER A 203 13.65 7.12 -37.08
N GLU A 204 14.57 7.52 -36.20
CA GLU A 204 15.91 6.94 -36.09
C GLU A 204 15.91 5.59 -35.34
N PHE A 205 14.86 5.32 -34.55
CA PHE A 205 14.77 4.10 -33.78
C PHE A 205 14.46 2.89 -34.67
N LYS A 206 15.39 1.95 -34.73
CA LYS A 206 15.23 0.70 -35.49
C LYS A 206 14.17 -0.18 -34.83
N LYS A 207 12.94 -0.10 -35.33
CA LYS A 207 11.82 -0.94 -34.90
C LYS A 207 12.13 -2.41 -35.18
N ARG A 208 12.17 -3.23 -34.14
CA ARG A 208 12.25 -4.69 -34.26
C ARG A 208 10.84 -5.27 -34.47
N PRO A 209 10.68 -6.42 -35.14
CA PRO A 209 9.38 -7.07 -35.26
C PRO A 209 8.84 -7.47 -33.89
N CYS A 210 7.73 -6.87 -33.47
CA CYS A 210 7.06 -7.16 -32.20
C CYS A 210 6.10 -8.36 -32.26
N LYS A 211 5.96 -8.95 -33.45
CA LYS A 211 5.22 -10.18 -33.68
C LYS A 211 5.83 -10.94 -34.85
N CYS A 212 5.74 -12.25 -34.81
CA CYS A 212 6.16 -13.13 -35.89
C CYS A 212 4.99 -14.06 -36.23
N THR A 213 4.65 -14.17 -37.51
CA THR A 213 3.61 -15.07 -38.00
C THR A 213 4.25 -16.17 -38.82
N ARG A 214 4.02 -17.44 -38.45
CA ARG A 214 4.49 -18.61 -39.18
C ARG A 214 3.30 -19.55 -39.40
N GLY A 215 2.83 -19.64 -40.64
CA GLY A 215 1.61 -20.38 -40.96
C GLY A 215 0.39 -19.68 -40.34
N SER A 216 -0.42 -20.41 -39.59
CA SER A 216 -1.60 -19.87 -38.86
C SER A 216 -1.27 -19.35 -37.46
N GLU A 217 -0.04 -19.53 -36.97
CA GLU A 217 0.33 -19.10 -35.63
C GLU A 217 1.03 -17.74 -35.66
N THR A 218 0.58 -16.83 -34.80
CA THR A 218 1.27 -15.57 -34.52
C THR A 218 1.78 -15.58 -33.09
N VAL A 219 3.05 -15.24 -32.90
CA VAL A 219 3.67 -15.05 -31.59
C VAL A 219 3.95 -13.57 -31.39
N PHE A 220 3.50 -13.04 -30.26
CA PHE A 220 3.71 -11.67 -29.83
C PHE A 220 4.92 -11.59 -28.91
N HIS A 221 5.78 -10.61 -29.14
CA HIS A 221 6.89 -10.27 -28.26
C HIS A 221 6.44 -9.15 -27.32
N LEU A 222 6.51 -9.42 -26.02
CA LEU A 222 6.14 -8.47 -24.97
C LEU A 222 7.34 -8.22 -24.06
N PHE A 223 7.33 -7.06 -23.41
CA PHE A 223 8.34 -6.68 -22.43
C PHE A 223 7.71 -6.58 -21.05
N VAL A 224 8.39 -7.07 -20.03
CA VAL A 224 7.93 -7.01 -18.64
C VAL A 224 9.07 -6.69 -17.70
N ARG A 225 8.83 -5.85 -16.70
CA ARG A 225 9.77 -5.61 -15.59
C ARG A 225 9.05 -5.67 -14.25
N GLU A 226 9.79 -5.92 -13.18
CA GLU A 226 9.25 -5.66 -11.84
C GLU A 226 9.10 -4.15 -11.64
N ARG A 227 7.99 -3.70 -11.05
CA ARG A 227 7.80 -2.28 -10.72
C ARG A 227 8.95 -1.83 -9.81
N GLY A 228 9.63 -0.76 -10.19
CA GLY A 228 10.80 -0.26 -9.44
C GLY A 228 12.14 -0.81 -9.91
N THR A 229 12.18 -1.62 -10.97
CA THR A 229 13.42 -1.94 -11.70
C THR A 229 13.52 -1.17 -13.01
N PHE A 230 14.73 -1.12 -13.57
CA PHE A 230 14.98 -0.43 -14.85
C PHE A 230 14.77 -1.37 -16.04
N ASP A 231 15.46 -2.51 -16.01
CA ASP A 231 15.56 -3.43 -17.14
C ASP A 231 14.26 -4.18 -17.40
N MET A 232 13.97 -4.35 -18.69
CA MET A 232 12.81 -5.05 -19.21
C MET A 232 13.21 -6.41 -19.74
N GLU A 233 12.44 -7.43 -19.38
CA GLU A 233 12.62 -8.79 -19.82
C GLU A 233 11.69 -9.14 -20.98
N SER A 234 12.21 -9.89 -21.95
CA SER A 234 11.42 -10.38 -23.08
C SER A 234 10.63 -11.62 -22.70
N ILE A 235 9.34 -11.62 -22.99
CA ILE A 235 8.44 -12.77 -22.95
C ILE A 235 7.69 -12.89 -24.28
N PHE A 236 7.16 -14.08 -24.56
CA PHE A 236 6.49 -14.39 -25.81
C PHE A 236 5.17 -15.11 -25.53
N LEU A 237 4.10 -14.67 -26.20
CA LEU A 237 2.78 -15.31 -26.12
C LEU A 237 2.25 -15.60 -27.52
N SER A 238 1.69 -16.78 -27.74
CA SER A 238 1.00 -17.12 -28.99
C SER A 238 -0.42 -16.55 -29.01
N ASP A 239 -0.93 -16.26 -30.20
CA ASP A 239 -2.28 -15.70 -30.43
C ASP A 239 -3.39 -16.58 -29.84
N GLY A 240 -3.22 -17.90 -29.90
CA GLY A 240 -4.12 -18.88 -29.28
C GLY A 240 -4.08 -18.91 -27.75
N ASN A 241 -3.13 -18.21 -27.12
CA ASN A 241 -2.92 -18.22 -25.68
C ASN A 241 -2.80 -16.81 -25.07
N LEU A 242 -3.50 -15.82 -25.65
CA LEU A 242 -3.58 -14.44 -25.12
C LEU A 242 -4.53 -14.35 -23.93
N THR A 243 -4.25 -15.11 -22.87
CA THR A 243 -5.03 -15.16 -21.63
C THR A 243 -4.24 -14.55 -20.47
N LEU A 244 -4.95 -14.14 -19.42
CA LEU A 244 -4.35 -13.59 -18.21
C LEU A 244 -3.45 -14.62 -17.52
N GLU A 245 -3.91 -15.87 -17.44
CA GLU A 245 -3.16 -16.98 -16.86
C GLU A 245 -1.88 -17.29 -17.65
N ALA A 246 -1.94 -17.24 -18.99
CA ALA A 246 -0.77 -17.42 -19.83
C ALA A 246 0.24 -16.29 -19.66
N LEU A 247 -0.22 -15.04 -19.56
CA LEU A 247 0.65 -13.90 -19.27
C LEU A 247 1.33 -14.06 -17.92
N GLU A 248 0.59 -14.37 -16.86
CA GLU A 248 1.13 -14.60 -15.52
C GLU A 248 2.15 -15.74 -15.51
N SER A 249 1.81 -16.86 -16.14
CA SER A 249 2.69 -18.03 -16.24
C SER A 249 3.98 -17.72 -17.01
N ALA A 250 3.90 -16.95 -18.11
CA ALA A 250 5.07 -16.52 -18.87
C ALA A 250 5.98 -15.59 -18.05
N VAL A 251 5.39 -14.63 -17.31
CA VAL A 251 6.12 -13.75 -16.39
C VAL A 251 6.83 -14.57 -15.32
N LEU A 252 6.10 -15.43 -14.60
CA LEU A 252 6.67 -16.27 -13.55
C LEU A 252 7.79 -17.18 -14.08
N THR A 253 7.58 -17.82 -15.22
CA THR A 253 8.57 -18.69 -15.87
C THR A 253 9.85 -17.91 -16.20
N LYS A 254 9.69 -16.74 -16.82
CA LYS A 254 10.82 -15.88 -17.18
C LYS A 254 11.60 -15.42 -15.95
N PHE A 255 10.95 -14.84 -14.95
CA PHE A 255 11.63 -14.35 -13.75
C PHE A 255 12.24 -15.47 -12.89
N LYS A 256 11.62 -16.65 -12.84
CA LYS A 256 12.23 -17.85 -12.22
C LYS A 256 13.49 -18.30 -12.96
N SER A 257 13.49 -18.31 -14.30
CA SER A 257 14.66 -18.70 -15.10
C SER A 257 15.88 -17.79 -14.85
N LEU A 258 15.62 -16.51 -14.54
CA LEU A 258 16.63 -15.52 -14.21
C LEU A 258 17.12 -15.61 -12.76
N ARG A 259 16.52 -16.48 -11.94
CA ARG A 259 16.71 -16.51 -10.47
C ARG A 259 16.47 -15.13 -9.86
N HIS A 260 15.42 -14.45 -10.34
CA HIS A 260 15.10 -13.09 -9.93
C HIS A 260 14.84 -13.00 -8.43
N VAL A 261 15.31 -11.91 -7.83
CA VAL A 261 15.08 -11.58 -6.43
C VAL A 261 14.22 -10.32 -6.41
N PRO A 262 12.97 -10.38 -5.88
CA PRO A 262 12.09 -9.21 -5.80
C PRO A 262 12.73 -8.06 -5.05
N ILE A 263 12.45 -6.82 -5.47
CA ILE A 263 13.01 -5.61 -4.87
C ILE A 263 12.77 -5.52 -3.36
N TRP A 264 11.61 -6.01 -2.90
CA TRP A 264 11.22 -5.97 -1.50
C TRP A 264 11.93 -7.01 -0.64
N LYS A 265 12.62 -8.00 -1.20
CA LYS A 265 13.15 -9.15 -0.43
C LYS A 265 14.14 -8.72 0.65
N LYS A 266 14.93 -7.67 0.42
CA LYS A 266 15.91 -7.17 1.40
C LYS A 266 15.24 -6.43 2.55
N GLU A 267 14.28 -5.57 2.23
CA GLU A 267 13.64 -4.67 3.20
C GLU A 267 12.50 -5.35 3.97
N ARG A 268 11.74 -6.24 3.33
CA ARG A 268 10.59 -6.89 3.96
C ARG A 268 11.06 -7.80 5.10
N PRO A 269 10.39 -7.80 6.27
CA PRO A 269 10.73 -8.69 7.40
C PRO A 269 10.74 -10.16 6.98
N GLU A 270 11.65 -10.95 7.56
CA GLU A 270 11.81 -12.38 7.23
C GLU A 270 10.53 -13.19 7.40
N SER A 271 9.75 -12.88 8.45
CA SER A 271 8.44 -13.49 8.71
C SER A 271 7.43 -13.32 7.57
N LEU A 272 7.62 -12.34 6.69
CA LEU A 272 6.74 -12.03 5.55
C LEU A 272 7.33 -12.39 4.19
N ARG A 273 8.57 -12.92 4.12
CA ARG A 273 9.22 -13.27 2.84
C ARG A 273 8.66 -14.55 2.22
N GLY A 274 7.91 -15.35 2.99
CA GLY A 274 7.31 -16.61 2.54
C GLY A 274 8.34 -17.69 2.25
N ASP A 275 7.98 -18.62 1.37
CA ASP A 275 8.77 -19.79 0.96
C ASP A 275 9.79 -19.51 -0.15
N GLY A 276 9.92 -18.24 -0.57
CA GLY A 276 10.79 -17.83 -1.67
C GLY A 276 10.20 -18.06 -3.06
N MET A 277 8.96 -18.53 -3.19
CA MET A 277 8.27 -18.60 -4.47
C MET A 277 7.80 -17.22 -4.93
N LEU A 278 8.04 -16.91 -6.20
CA LEU A 278 7.48 -15.71 -6.83
C LEU A 278 5.98 -15.90 -7.04
N ARG A 279 5.20 -14.93 -6.52
CA ARG A 279 3.76 -14.81 -6.74
C ARG A 279 3.47 -13.44 -7.32
N VAL A 280 2.59 -13.39 -8.30
CA VAL A 280 2.16 -12.16 -8.95
C VAL A 280 1.00 -11.58 -8.17
N HIS A 281 1.12 -10.31 -7.77
CA HIS A 281 0.00 -9.54 -7.23
C HIS A 281 -0.77 -8.83 -8.34
N ALA A 282 -0.05 -8.19 -9.26
CA ALA A 282 -0.62 -7.43 -10.36
C ALA A 282 0.30 -7.43 -11.57
N ILE A 283 -0.29 -7.47 -12.77
CA ILE A 283 0.38 -7.19 -14.05
C ILE A 283 -0.46 -6.15 -14.79
N TYR A 284 0.16 -5.06 -15.20
CA TYR A 284 -0.54 -3.94 -15.84
C TYR A 284 0.37 -3.25 -16.88
N PRO A 285 -0.21 -2.54 -17.86
CA PRO A 285 0.57 -1.82 -18.85
C PRO A 285 1.53 -0.81 -18.22
N LEU A 286 2.71 -0.65 -18.80
CA LEU A 286 3.68 0.36 -18.38
C LEU A 286 3.07 1.77 -18.38
N GLY A 287 3.47 2.58 -17.39
CA GLY A 287 3.13 4.00 -17.31
C GLY A 287 1.96 4.34 -16.40
N LEU A 288 1.36 3.36 -15.73
CA LEU A 288 0.33 3.60 -14.72
C LEU A 288 0.92 4.14 -13.40
N THR A 289 0.20 5.09 -12.80
CA THR A 289 0.49 5.60 -11.45
C THR A 289 0.34 4.48 -10.42
N GLN A 290 0.79 4.69 -9.18
CA GLN A 290 0.63 3.64 -8.16
C GLN A 290 -0.85 3.37 -7.89
N ARG A 291 -1.67 4.42 -7.78
CA ARG A 291 -3.12 4.34 -7.56
C ARG A 291 -3.78 3.49 -8.64
N GLN A 292 -3.44 3.76 -9.90
CA GLN A 292 -3.92 2.97 -11.03
C GLN A 292 -3.47 1.51 -10.95
N ALA A 293 -2.17 1.28 -10.74
CA ALA A 293 -1.59 -0.05 -10.75
C ALA A 293 -2.09 -0.98 -9.64
N LEU A 294 -2.33 -0.46 -8.42
CA LEU A 294 -2.75 -1.27 -7.29
C LEU A 294 -4.26 -1.31 -7.08
N TYR A 295 -4.99 -0.25 -7.42
CA TYR A 295 -6.38 -0.09 -6.97
C TYR A 295 -7.40 0.17 -8.09
N ASN A 296 -7.00 0.68 -9.25
CA ASN A 296 -7.99 1.07 -10.28
C ASN A 296 -7.91 0.25 -11.57
N PHE A 297 -6.77 -0.35 -11.88
CA PHE A 297 -6.57 -1.10 -13.11
C PHE A 297 -6.52 -2.60 -12.84
N LYS A 298 -7.33 -3.34 -13.59
CA LYS A 298 -7.14 -4.77 -13.83
C LYS A 298 -7.70 -5.12 -15.20
N PHE A 299 -7.12 -6.13 -15.85
CA PHE A 299 -7.76 -6.70 -17.02
C PHE A 299 -8.95 -7.56 -16.57
N GLU A 300 -10.16 -7.07 -16.80
CA GLU A 300 -11.38 -7.78 -16.39
C GLU A 300 -11.61 -9.11 -17.13
N ARG A 301 -11.06 -9.24 -18.35
CA ARG A 301 -11.28 -10.38 -19.24
C ARG A 301 -10.05 -10.64 -20.13
N ASN A 302 -9.87 -11.88 -20.55
CA ASN A 302 -8.85 -12.27 -21.54
C ASN A 302 -8.96 -11.45 -22.84
N SER A 303 -10.17 -11.12 -23.28
CA SER A 303 -10.40 -10.29 -24.47
C SER A 303 -9.83 -8.88 -24.34
N SER A 304 -9.83 -8.30 -23.13
CA SER A 304 -9.26 -6.99 -22.85
C SER A 304 -7.73 -7.00 -23.00
N LEU A 305 -7.08 -8.05 -22.49
CA LEU A 305 -5.64 -8.26 -22.66
C LEU A 305 -5.29 -8.50 -24.13
N SER A 306 -5.99 -9.43 -24.79
CA SER A 306 -5.77 -9.75 -26.21
C SER A 306 -5.90 -8.50 -27.08
N SER A 307 -6.95 -7.70 -26.87
CA SER A 307 -7.14 -6.42 -27.57
C SER A 307 -6.00 -5.44 -27.31
N HIS A 308 -5.49 -5.37 -26.08
CA HIS A 308 -4.34 -4.51 -25.75
C HIS A 308 -3.08 -4.96 -26.48
N ILE A 309 -2.75 -6.25 -26.46
CA ILE A 309 -1.57 -6.82 -27.12
C ILE A 309 -1.62 -6.62 -28.63
N GLN A 310 -2.79 -6.81 -29.25
CA GLN A 310 -2.95 -6.66 -30.70
C GLN A 310 -2.86 -5.21 -31.18
N ARG A 311 -3.31 -4.25 -30.37
CA ARG A 311 -3.31 -2.81 -30.72
C ARG A 311 -1.98 -2.11 -30.46
N ASN A 312 -1.16 -2.63 -29.54
CA ASN A 312 0.09 -1.99 -29.14
C ASN A 312 1.28 -2.79 -29.65
N PRO A 313 2.16 -2.21 -30.49
CA PRO A 313 3.39 -2.88 -30.90
C PRO A 313 4.33 -3.02 -29.69
N CYS A 314 4.87 -4.22 -29.46
CA CYS A 314 5.80 -4.52 -28.37
C CYS A 314 5.25 -4.07 -27.01
N PRO A 315 4.07 -4.56 -26.59
CA PRO A 315 3.43 -4.08 -25.38
C PRO A 315 4.35 -4.29 -24.18
N LYS A 316 4.42 -3.27 -23.33
CA LYS A 316 5.26 -3.21 -22.13
C LYS A 316 4.39 -3.31 -20.90
N PHE A 317 4.78 -4.15 -19.97
CA PHE A 317 4.08 -4.38 -18.71
C PHE A 317 5.01 -4.16 -17.53
N GLU A 318 4.41 -3.82 -16.41
CA GLU A 318 5.05 -3.95 -15.11
C GLU A 318 4.33 -5.05 -14.31
N VAL A 319 5.10 -5.77 -13.51
CA VAL A 319 4.62 -6.77 -12.56
C VAL A 319 4.97 -6.35 -11.14
N VAL A 320 4.05 -6.59 -10.21
CA VAL A 320 4.27 -6.47 -8.76
C VAL A 320 4.25 -7.87 -8.18
N PHE A 321 5.34 -8.28 -7.53
CA PHE A 321 5.45 -9.56 -6.83
C PHE A 321 5.15 -9.41 -5.33
N VAL A 322 4.59 -10.44 -4.68
CA VAL A 322 4.27 -10.45 -3.22
C VAL A 322 4.56 -11.74 -2.48
#